data_AF-A0A7T7AHJ6-F1
#
_entry.id   AF-A0A7T7AHJ6-F1
#
_cell.length_a   1.000
_cell.length_b   1.000
_cell.length_c   1.000
_cell.angle_alpha   90.00
_cell.angle_beta   90.00
_cell.angle_gamma   90.00
#
_symmetry.space_group_name_H-M   'P 1'
#
loop_
_entity.id
_entity.type
_entity.pdbx_description
1 polymer ?
#
loop_
_entity_poly.entity_id
_entity_poly.type
_entity_poly.pdbx_seq_one_letter_code
_entity_poly.pdbx_strand_id
1 'polypeptide(L)'
;MCGVNSRWRQTNCGGLAMIRNFRRIALSVLAISPVVLVGYANGGGVGMENDAMQFSYITNGGADGSINSYGNNEVAVSGDVLTVQIGDSVGSKNVNGIGVYKLKLQGKNLESARKLADLLCSPKDPASDVPISDLYVAKCGGEIKSSYVRDFSRPIAIRIADLVDLLRDAGVQDGRKVVKLDASLTAITHAKDGFIVSVRFDNAGDYPIKFKTPDKWDAEIGRNMDILGVNGYRIGSRDSKFGLGLAGKSLENSGEFPDGEVSLAPHSSVTIKIKTTSVSKFVAGSYDLNVGVFMNIEVSGIQSSLVRVDFHSDYKNPTCVTFDRDYPSTPQEREQWEAYQRTRLSYFPINPGETFAEDGLYRAVRLNAGGSYRSLQVMPFKAGDVATTDSVKMPLESGDGVHLNGPVQWIWEGSAPTPTKPFSSAYVEGTEQFSSPGATCPRGGRWVARVRANAGYPTPEYRYDLSRIVTMRRGQPMPSIPSDAGNAGNAEWEWVGV
;
A
#
# COMPACT_ATOMS: atom_id res chain seq x y z
N MET A 1 36.27 -15.57 26.78
CA MET A 1 35.44 -14.58 27.48
C MET A 1 34.90 -13.61 26.44
N CYS A 2 33.70 -13.89 25.93
CA CYS A 2 33.05 -13.12 24.87
C CYS A 2 31.90 -12.32 25.48
N GLY A 3 32.01 -10.99 25.43
CA GLY A 3 30.97 -10.05 25.84
C GLY A 3 30.12 -9.64 24.63
N VAL A 4 28.81 -9.75 24.81
CA VAL A 4 27.74 -9.60 23.84
C VAL A 4 27.57 -8.13 23.42
N ASN A 5 27.63 -7.86 22.11
CA ASN A 5 27.24 -6.60 21.50
C ASN A 5 26.11 -6.93 20.51
N SER A 6 24.87 -6.48 20.79
CA SER A 6 23.70 -6.86 20.02
C SER A 6 22.86 -5.64 19.63
N ARG A 7 22.30 -5.73 18.41
CA ARG A 7 21.36 -4.82 17.71
C ARG A 7 21.95 -3.62 16.97
N TRP A 8 22.47 -3.88 15.77
CA TRP A 8 22.23 -3.08 14.55
C TRP A 8 22.58 -3.95 13.33
N ARG A 9 21.72 -4.92 13.02
CA ARG A 9 21.67 -5.60 11.71
C ARG A 9 20.26 -6.16 11.55
N GLN A 10 19.43 -5.46 10.77
CA GLN A 10 18.19 -6.04 10.26
C GLN A 10 18.40 -6.34 8.78
N THR A 11 18.42 -7.64 8.51
CA THR A 11 18.52 -8.30 7.23
C THR A 11 17.31 -7.98 6.36
N ASN A 12 17.59 -7.78 5.06
CA ASN A 12 16.61 -7.64 3.99
C ASN A 12 15.76 -8.93 3.87
N CYS A 13 14.44 -8.79 3.96
CA CYS A 13 13.47 -9.82 3.57
C CYS A 13 12.37 -9.19 2.70
N GLY A 14 12.28 -9.64 1.44
CA GLY A 14 11.52 -9.06 0.31
C GLY A 14 9.99 -9.17 0.36
N GLY A 15 9.36 -8.98 1.52
CA GLY A 15 7.90 -8.89 1.69
C GLY A 15 7.42 -7.52 2.14
N LEU A 16 8.17 -6.93 3.06
CA LEU A 16 7.95 -5.58 3.57
C LEU A 16 8.49 -4.49 2.62
N ALA A 17 9.22 -4.88 1.57
CA ALA A 17 9.77 -3.96 0.57
C ALA A 17 8.68 -3.35 -0.33
N MET A 18 7.56 -4.03 -0.56
CA MET A 18 6.52 -3.54 -1.48
C MET A 18 5.71 -2.38 -0.90
N ILE A 19 5.56 -2.31 0.44
CA ILE A 19 4.96 -1.15 1.14
C ILE A 19 6.02 -0.10 1.50
N ARG A 20 7.30 -0.49 1.68
CA ARG A 20 8.40 0.44 2.00
C ARG A 20 8.98 1.19 0.79
N ASN A 21 8.98 0.62 -0.42
CA ASN A 21 9.42 1.36 -1.62
C ASN A 21 8.40 2.42 -2.06
N PHE A 22 7.14 2.31 -1.64
CA PHE A 22 6.15 3.39 -1.74
C PHE A 22 6.47 4.60 -0.84
N ARG A 23 7.38 4.47 0.15
CA ARG A 23 7.60 5.48 1.22
C ARG A 23 8.75 6.46 0.97
N ARG A 24 9.37 6.54 -0.22
CA ARG A 24 10.60 7.33 -0.43
C ARG A 24 10.53 8.54 -1.36
N ILE A 25 9.40 8.85 -1.99
CA ILE A 25 9.31 10.02 -2.86
C ILE A 25 7.95 10.69 -2.67
N ALA A 26 7.94 11.82 -1.94
CA ALA A 26 7.10 13.00 -2.22
C ALA A 26 7.18 14.02 -1.05
N LEU A 27 8.15 14.94 -1.10
CA LEU A 27 8.33 16.04 -0.14
C LEU A 27 7.29 17.17 -0.28
N SER A 28 6.90 17.70 0.89
CA SER A 28 6.57 19.09 1.28
C SER A 28 5.50 19.90 0.53
N VAL A 29 4.42 20.31 1.22
CA VAL A 29 4.13 21.69 1.71
C VAL A 29 2.98 21.59 2.74
N LEU A 30 3.18 22.18 3.93
CA LEU A 30 2.29 22.18 5.09
C LEU A 30 1.11 23.16 4.93
N ALA A 31 -0.07 22.75 5.41
CA ALA A 31 -1.07 23.68 5.94
C ALA A 31 -1.06 23.55 7.47
N ILE A 32 -0.54 24.59 8.15
CA ILE A 32 -0.52 24.71 9.61
C ILE A 32 -1.95 25.07 10.04
N SER A 33 -2.67 24.14 10.67
CA SER A 33 -3.89 24.49 11.41
C SER A 33 -3.50 25.12 12.75
N PRO A 34 -4.08 26.28 13.13
CA PRO A 34 -3.77 26.92 14.40
C PRO A 34 -4.37 26.10 15.56
N VAL A 35 -3.50 25.68 16.48
CA VAL A 35 -3.87 25.11 17.78
C VAL A 35 -4.39 26.26 18.66
N VAL A 36 -5.66 26.19 19.08
CA VAL A 36 -6.22 27.07 20.10
C VAL A 36 -6.36 26.26 21.38
N LEU A 37 -5.61 26.65 22.41
CA LEU A 37 -5.81 26.19 23.78
C LEU A 37 -7.17 26.71 24.25
N VAL A 38 -8.16 25.84 24.38
CA VAL A 38 -9.47 26.21 24.94
C VAL A 38 -9.33 26.35 26.45
N GLY A 39 -9.24 27.59 26.92
CA GLY A 39 -9.54 27.94 28.31
C GLY A 39 -11.05 27.92 28.52
N TYR A 40 -11.56 26.94 29.25
CA TYR A 40 -12.91 27.02 29.82
C TYR A 40 -12.86 27.99 31.02
N ALA A 41 -13.32 29.22 30.80
CA ALA A 41 -13.67 30.12 31.88
C ALA A 41 -15.09 29.79 32.37
N ASN A 42 -15.20 29.13 33.51
CA ASN A 42 -16.39 29.22 34.36
C ASN A 42 -15.95 29.79 35.70
N GLY A 43 -16.44 30.98 36.01
CA GLY A 43 -16.15 31.71 37.24
C GLY A 43 -16.75 31.03 38.46
N GLY A 44 -15.93 30.97 39.51
CA GLY A 44 -16.29 30.53 40.86
C GLY A 44 -15.01 30.52 41.69
N GLY A 45 -14.77 31.59 42.43
CA GLY A 45 -13.47 31.88 43.02
C GLY A 45 -13.07 31.08 44.25
N VAL A 46 -11.77 31.24 44.52
CA VAL A 46 -10.99 31.03 45.76
C VAL A 46 -10.39 29.64 45.98
N GLY A 47 -9.06 29.61 45.76
CA GLY A 47 -8.13 28.57 46.20
C GLY A 47 -6.80 28.76 45.47
N MET A 48 -5.83 29.45 46.09
CA MET A 48 -4.46 29.54 45.58
C MET A 48 -3.82 28.15 45.63
N GLU A 49 -3.91 27.36 44.56
CA GLU A 49 -3.04 26.20 44.33
C GLU A 49 -3.11 25.70 42.88
N ASN A 50 -1.95 25.35 42.34
CA ASN A 50 -1.66 24.69 41.06
C ASN A 50 -1.48 25.60 39.84
N ASP A 51 -0.20 25.87 39.53
CA ASP A 51 0.27 25.74 38.16
C ASP A 51 -0.06 24.32 37.66
N ALA A 52 -1.28 24.14 37.17
CA ALA A 52 -1.73 22.86 36.67
C ALA A 52 -0.82 22.44 35.51
N MET A 53 -0.20 21.27 35.65
CA MET A 53 0.66 20.67 34.63
C MET A 53 -0.08 20.64 33.29
N GLN A 54 0.50 21.27 32.27
CA GLN A 54 -0.12 21.37 30.95
C GLN A 54 0.93 21.24 29.86
N PHE A 55 0.80 20.21 29.03
CA PHE A 55 1.63 20.03 27.84
C PHE A 55 0.92 19.18 26.77
N SER A 56 1.43 19.25 25.55
CA SER A 56 1.11 18.38 24.43
C SER A 56 2.41 18.02 23.68
N TYR A 57 2.53 16.76 23.30
CA TYR A 57 3.57 16.22 22.44
C TYR A 57 2.90 15.61 21.20
N ILE A 58 3.27 16.06 20.01
CA ILE A 58 2.62 15.68 18.75
C ILE A 58 3.66 15.10 17.79
N THR A 59 3.42 13.88 17.34
CA THR A 59 4.11 13.32 16.17
C THR A 59 3.30 13.72 14.93
N ASN A 60 3.80 14.69 14.16
CA ASN A 60 3.06 15.27 13.04
C ASN A 60 3.28 14.42 11.78
N GLY A 61 2.25 13.67 11.38
CA GLY A 61 2.33 12.77 10.24
C GLY A 61 2.67 13.55 8.95
N GLY A 62 3.71 13.12 8.24
CA GLY A 62 4.14 13.73 6.98
C GLY A 62 5.18 14.86 7.10
N ALA A 63 5.67 15.18 8.31
CA ALA A 63 6.82 16.06 8.49
C ALA A 63 8.15 15.28 8.36
N ASP A 64 9.15 15.87 7.68
CA ASP A 64 10.47 15.26 7.54
C ASP A 64 11.10 15.01 8.92
N GLY A 65 11.49 13.75 9.15
CA GLY A 65 12.06 13.30 10.42
C GLY A 65 11.02 12.94 11.50
N SER A 66 9.72 12.95 11.22
CA SER A 66 8.72 12.44 12.16
C SER A 66 8.67 10.91 12.20
N ILE A 67 8.23 10.38 13.34
CA ILE A 67 8.18 8.93 13.62
C ILE A 67 6.99 8.27 12.89
N ASN A 68 5.88 8.98 12.74
CA ASN A 68 4.69 8.53 12.03
C ASN A 68 4.68 9.04 10.58
N SER A 69 4.16 8.21 9.68
CA SER A 69 4.12 8.55 8.26
C SER A 69 2.88 9.37 7.93
N TYR A 70 1.74 9.10 8.56
CA TYR A 70 0.47 9.73 8.22
C TYR A 70 -0.50 9.81 9.40
N GLY A 71 -1.21 10.93 9.55
CA GLY A 71 -2.15 11.13 10.66
C GLY A 71 -1.44 11.42 11.98
N ASN A 72 -2.03 12.24 12.85
CA ASN A 72 -1.33 12.74 14.05
C ASN A 72 -1.51 11.82 15.25
N ASN A 73 -0.42 11.53 15.95
CA ASN A 73 -0.48 11.00 17.32
C ASN A 73 -0.15 12.11 18.30
N GLU A 74 -0.82 12.10 19.44
CA GLU A 74 -0.66 13.12 20.47
C GLU A 74 -0.69 12.50 21.87
N VAL A 75 0.19 12.96 22.74
CA VAL A 75 0.13 12.74 24.19
C VAL A 75 0.02 14.12 24.84
N ALA A 76 -1.13 14.41 25.41
CA ALA A 76 -1.42 15.69 26.05
C ALA A 76 -1.86 15.50 27.49
N VAL A 77 -1.45 16.42 28.37
CA VAL A 77 -1.83 16.44 29.77
C VAL A 77 -2.38 17.82 30.11
N SER A 78 -3.49 17.83 30.85
CA SER A 78 -4.08 19.03 31.43
C SER A 78 -4.51 18.74 32.86
N GLY A 79 -3.77 19.27 33.83
CA GLY A 79 -3.94 18.94 35.24
C GLY A 79 -3.57 17.49 35.52
N ASP A 80 -4.54 16.70 35.98
CA ASP A 80 -4.41 15.26 36.25
C ASP A 80 -5.03 14.40 35.16
N VAL A 81 -5.37 14.96 33.99
CA VAL A 81 -5.96 14.22 32.88
C VAL A 81 -4.96 14.06 31.75
N LEU A 82 -4.66 12.82 31.41
CA LEU A 82 -3.94 12.43 30.21
C LEU A 82 -4.94 12.19 29.08
N THR A 83 -4.69 12.80 27.92
CA THR A 83 -5.35 12.52 26.66
C THR A 83 -4.33 11.94 25.68
N VAL A 84 -4.62 10.78 25.13
CA VAL A 84 -3.79 10.14 24.08
C VAL A 84 -4.62 10.05 22.81
N GLN A 85 -4.10 10.59 21.72
CA GLN A 85 -4.68 10.40 20.39
C GLN A 85 -3.75 9.54 19.55
N ILE A 86 -4.32 8.56 18.85
CA ILE A 86 -3.64 7.71 17.88
C ILE A 86 -4.35 7.85 16.55
N GLY A 87 -3.73 8.54 15.59
CA GLY A 87 -4.14 8.64 14.19
C GLY A 87 -3.29 7.78 13.24
N ASP A 88 -2.08 7.41 13.65
CA ASP A 88 -1.17 6.46 12.97
C ASP A 88 -0.86 5.29 13.92
N SER A 89 -1.37 4.09 13.61
CA SER A 89 -1.06 2.87 14.35
C SER A 89 -0.10 1.93 13.61
N VAL A 90 0.34 2.25 12.39
CA VAL A 90 1.05 1.30 11.50
C VAL A 90 2.36 0.79 12.07
N GLY A 91 3.07 1.62 12.82
CA GLY A 91 4.30 1.24 13.50
C GLY A 91 4.09 0.45 14.80
N SER A 92 2.87 0.38 15.33
CA SER A 92 2.60 -0.08 16.68
C SER A 92 1.90 -1.43 16.73
N LYS A 93 2.65 -2.48 17.07
CA LYS A 93 2.06 -3.83 17.26
C LYS A 93 1.08 -3.94 18.42
N ASN A 94 1.07 -2.96 19.32
CA ASN A 94 0.25 -2.99 20.52
C ASN A 94 -1.01 -2.14 20.41
N VAL A 95 -1.18 -1.41 19.30
CA VAL A 95 -2.32 -0.53 19.09
C VAL A 95 -2.97 -0.87 17.76
N ASN A 96 -4.18 -1.40 17.80
CA ASN A 96 -5.03 -1.61 16.64
C ASN A 96 -6.02 -0.45 16.49
N GLY A 97 -6.34 -0.13 15.23
CA GLY A 97 -7.24 0.97 14.93
C GLY A 97 -6.69 2.34 15.33
N ILE A 98 -7.59 3.31 15.36
CA ILE A 98 -7.34 4.69 15.80
C ILE A 98 -8.23 5.05 16.98
N GLY A 99 -7.90 6.13 17.68
CA GLY A 99 -8.74 6.61 18.76
C GLY A 99 -8.20 7.76 19.58
N VAL A 100 -9.07 8.28 20.45
CA VAL A 100 -8.76 9.23 21.52
C VAL A 100 -9.10 8.56 22.84
N TYR A 101 -8.15 8.56 23.75
CA TYR A 101 -8.25 7.93 25.06
C TYR A 101 -8.04 8.98 26.15
N LYS A 102 -8.81 8.88 27.24
CA LYS A 102 -8.65 9.73 28.42
C LYS A 102 -8.38 8.90 29.66
N LEU A 103 -7.33 9.24 30.39
CA LEU A 103 -6.93 8.57 31.63
C LEU A 103 -6.74 9.61 32.72
N LYS A 104 -7.30 9.36 33.91
CA LYS A 104 -6.97 10.13 35.11
C LYS A 104 -5.60 9.65 35.63
N LEU A 105 -4.62 10.55 35.63
CA LEU A 105 -3.25 10.28 36.03
C LEU A 105 -3.17 10.06 37.55
N GLN A 106 -2.58 8.93 37.92
CA GLN A 106 -2.31 8.56 39.31
C GLN A 106 -0.99 7.79 39.40
N GLY A 107 -0.42 7.71 40.60
CA GLY A 107 0.79 6.92 40.88
C GLY A 107 1.93 7.20 39.90
N LYS A 108 2.49 6.13 39.34
CA LYS A 108 3.63 6.18 38.41
C LYS A 108 3.34 7.01 37.15
N ASN A 109 2.12 6.98 36.62
CA ASN A 109 1.78 7.72 35.40
C ASN A 109 1.78 9.24 35.66
N LEU A 110 1.29 9.67 36.82
CA LEU A 110 1.34 11.07 37.24
C LEU A 110 2.80 11.55 37.43
N GLU A 111 3.64 10.72 38.03
CA GLU A 111 5.07 11.01 38.20
C GLU A 111 5.80 11.11 36.85
N SER A 112 5.52 10.19 35.92
CA SER A 112 6.06 10.23 34.56
C SER A 112 5.62 11.50 33.80
N ALA A 113 4.36 11.89 33.92
CA ALA A 113 3.85 13.13 33.32
C ALA A 113 4.55 14.38 33.87
N ARG A 114 4.80 14.45 35.19
CA ARG A 114 5.55 15.54 35.81
C ARG A 114 6.99 15.61 35.28
N LYS A 115 7.68 14.46 35.23
CA LYS A 115 9.04 14.38 34.67
C LYS A 115 9.08 14.82 33.21
N LEU A 116 8.06 14.46 32.43
CA LEU A 116 7.97 14.88 31.03
C LEU A 116 7.77 16.39 30.93
N ALA A 117 6.87 16.97 31.73
CA ALA A 117 6.67 18.42 31.78
C ALA A 117 7.98 19.16 32.10
N ASP A 118 8.73 18.70 33.11
CA ASP A 118 10.02 19.29 33.49
C ASP A 118 11.05 19.23 32.34
N LEU A 119 11.12 18.09 31.63
CA LEU A 119 12.01 17.92 30.49
C LEU A 119 11.63 18.83 29.31
N LEU A 120 10.33 18.97 29.00
CA LEU A 120 9.85 19.85 27.94
C LEU A 120 10.13 21.34 28.23
N CYS A 121 10.29 21.68 29.51
CA CYS A 121 10.66 23.03 29.96
C CYS A 121 12.19 23.24 30.12
N SER A 122 13.00 22.21 29.86
CA SER A 122 14.45 22.28 30.00
C SER A 122 15.10 23.18 28.94
N PRO A 123 16.34 23.67 29.18
CA PRO A 123 17.06 24.47 28.19
C PRO A 123 17.30 23.72 26.88
N LYS A 124 17.19 24.45 25.76
CA LYS A 124 17.51 23.93 24.43
C LYS A 124 19.02 23.80 24.23
N ASP A 125 19.42 22.92 23.33
CA ASP A 125 20.81 22.69 22.93
C ASP A 125 21.04 23.24 21.50
N PRO A 126 21.73 24.38 21.34
CA PRO A 126 22.03 24.95 20.03
C PRO A 126 22.89 24.04 19.13
N ALA A 127 23.59 23.06 19.72
CA ALA A 127 24.42 22.11 19.00
C ALA A 127 23.73 20.73 18.83
N SER A 128 22.41 20.67 19.01
CA SER A 128 21.68 19.42 18.91
C SER A 128 21.82 18.73 17.55
N ASP A 129 22.03 17.41 17.62
CA ASP A 129 22.13 16.50 16.48
C ASP A 129 20.91 15.56 16.37
N VAL A 130 19.82 15.90 17.05
CA VAL A 130 18.59 15.10 17.09
C VAL A 130 17.80 15.31 15.79
N PRO A 131 17.49 14.25 15.01
CA PRO A 131 16.82 14.38 13.72
C PRO A 131 15.28 14.46 13.82
N ILE A 132 14.72 14.44 15.04
CA ILE A 132 13.28 14.27 15.28
C ILE A 132 12.57 15.63 15.27
N SER A 133 11.69 15.85 14.31
CA SER A 133 10.93 17.11 14.16
C SER A 133 9.57 17.09 14.85
N ASP A 134 9.39 16.29 15.90
CA ASP A 134 8.16 16.23 16.67
C ASP A 134 7.93 17.56 17.41
N LEU A 135 6.67 17.99 17.49
CA LEU A 135 6.28 19.27 18.08
C LEU A 135 5.90 19.06 19.54
N TYR A 136 6.25 20.02 20.39
CA TYR A 136 5.69 20.09 21.73
C TYR A 136 5.20 21.50 22.07
N VAL A 137 4.22 21.55 22.97
CA VAL A 137 3.74 22.76 23.64
C VAL A 137 3.68 22.47 25.13
N ALA A 138 4.27 23.31 25.98
CA ALA A 138 4.27 23.11 27.43
C ALA A 138 4.15 24.44 28.18
N LYS A 139 3.46 24.43 29.32
CA LYS A 139 3.40 25.57 30.25
C LYS A 139 4.58 25.50 31.22
N CYS A 140 5.51 26.44 31.12
CA CYS A 140 6.75 26.50 31.87
C CYS A 140 6.81 27.79 32.71
N GLY A 141 6.63 27.68 34.03
CA GLY A 141 6.69 28.85 34.93
C GLY A 141 5.68 29.94 34.58
N GLY A 142 4.47 29.56 34.17
CA GLY A 142 3.42 30.49 33.75
C GLY A 142 3.39 30.80 32.24
N GLU A 143 4.50 30.64 31.52
CA GLU A 143 4.59 30.93 30.08
C GLU A 143 4.35 29.69 29.23
N ILE A 144 3.65 29.85 28.10
CA ILE A 144 3.51 28.78 27.11
C ILE A 144 4.75 28.78 26.20
N LYS A 145 5.47 27.67 26.18
CA LYS A 145 6.58 27.42 25.26
C LYS A 145 6.17 26.39 24.23
N SER A 146 6.54 26.64 22.97
CA SER A 146 6.39 25.68 21.87
C SER A 146 7.69 25.56 21.09
N SER A 147 8.10 24.35 20.76
CA SER A 147 9.29 24.10 19.92
C SER A 147 9.29 22.68 19.37
N TYR A 148 10.41 22.28 18.77
CA TYR A 148 10.62 20.93 18.29
C TYR A 148 11.52 20.14 19.22
N VAL A 149 11.33 18.81 19.24
CA VAL A 149 12.17 17.89 20.02
C VAL A 149 13.62 17.90 19.56
N ARG A 150 13.88 18.16 18.26
CA ARG A 150 15.24 18.34 17.72
C ARG A 150 16.02 19.47 18.38
N ASP A 151 15.37 20.39 19.10
CA ASP A 151 16.04 21.50 19.76
C ASP A 151 16.63 21.09 21.13
N PHE A 152 16.39 19.85 21.60
CA PHE A 152 16.99 19.31 22.83
C PHE A 152 18.24 18.48 22.53
N SER A 153 19.13 18.36 23.52
CA SER A 153 20.26 17.43 23.43
C SER A 153 19.77 15.98 23.32
N ARG A 154 20.56 15.13 22.65
CA ARG A 154 20.22 13.71 22.43
C ARG A 154 19.83 12.95 23.71
N PRO A 155 20.53 13.09 24.86
CA PRO A 155 20.11 12.42 26.10
C PRO A 155 18.75 12.88 26.63
N ILE A 156 18.40 14.15 26.46
CA ILE A 156 17.10 14.69 26.86
C ILE A 156 16.00 14.18 25.92
N ALA A 157 16.23 14.24 24.61
CA ALA A 157 15.28 13.76 23.61
C ALA A 157 14.93 12.27 23.80
N ILE A 158 15.90 11.41 24.13
CA ILE A 158 15.65 9.98 24.44
C ILE A 158 14.72 9.84 25.65
N ARG A 159 14.95 10.59 26.74
CA ARG A 159 14.09 10.53 27.93
C ARG A 159 12.69 11.04 27.68
N ILE A 160 12.55 12.07 26.83
CA ILE A 160 11.25 12.57 26.38
C ILE A 160 10.51 11.44 25.65
N ALA A 161 11.16 10.79 24.67
CA ALA A 161 10.56 9.69 23.92
C ALA A 161 10.13 8.53 24.83
N ASP A 162 10.98 8.11 25.77
CA ASP A 162 10.66 7.02 26.71
C ASP A 162 9.42 7.34 27.57
N LEU A 163 9.28 8.58 28.05
CA LEU A 163 8.15 9.01 28.86
C LEU A 163 6.87 9.18 28.03
N VAL A 164 6.99 9.68 26.79
CA VAL A 164 5.87 9.78 25.84
C VAL A 164 5.34 8.38 25.52
N ASP A 165 6.22 7.42 25.23
CA ASP A 165 5.83 6.03 24.96
C ASP A 165 5.14 5.40 26.18
N LEU A 166 5.66 5.62 27.39
CA LEU A 166 5.06 5.12 28.62
C LEU A 166 3.65 5.69 28.85
N LEU A 167 3.48 7.00 28.71
CA LEU A 167 2.19 7.66 28.88
C LEU A 167 1.20 7.26 27.78
N ARG A 168 1.67 7.18 26.52
CA ARG A 168 0.86 6.68 25.40
C ARG A 168 0.32 5.29 25.72
N ASP A 169 1.19 4.37 26.10
CA ASP A 169 0.82 2.98 26.36
C ASP A 169 -0.17 2.89 27.54
N ALA A 170 0.05 3.66 28.60
CA ALA A 170 -0.90 3.75 29.72
C ALA A 170 -2.27 4.29 29.28
N GLY A 171 -2.29 5.36 28.47
CA GLY A 171 -3.53 5.93 27.95
C GLY A 171 -4.30 4.97 27.05
N VAL A 172 -3.61 4.21 26.18
CA VAL A 172 -4.27 3.22 25.32
C VAL A 172 -4.77 2.00 26.10
N GLN A 173 -4.03 1.52 27.09
CA GLN A 173 -4.38 0.31 27.86
C GLN A 173 -5.45 0.58 28.92
N ASP A 174 -5.29 1.65 29.70
CA ASP A 174 -6.10 1.91 30.90
C ASP A 174 -7.09 3.06 30.70
N GLY A 175 -6.96 3.84 29.62
CA GLY A 175 -7.80 4.99 29.36
C GLY A 175 -9.21 4.63 28.88
N ARG A 176 -10.17 5.49 29.21
CA ARG A 176 -11.51 5.47 28.63
C ARG A 176 -11.42 5.82 27.14
N LYS A 177 -12.02 4.97 26.30
CA LYS A 177 -12.12 5.14 24.84
C LYS A 177 -13.14 6.24 24.51
N VAL A 178 -12.68 7.46 24.27
CA VAL A 178 -13.56 8.57 23.87
C VAL A 178 -13.94 8.42 22.40
N VAL A 179 -12.95 8.18 21.55
CA VAL A 179 -13.13 7.82 20.14
C VAL A 179 -12.36 6.53 19.93
N LYS A 180 -12.96 5.55 19.25
CA LYS A 180 -12.24 4.32 18.90
C LYS A 180 -12.83 3.74 17.63
N LEU A 181 -12.05 3.71 16.56
CA LEU A 181 -12.39 3.01 15.32
C LEU A 181 -11.44 1.84 15.14
N ASP A 182 -12.00 0.66 14.90
CA ASP A 182 -11.29 -0.56 14.53
C ASP A 182 -11.76 -1.07 13.18
N ALA A 183 -10.90 -1.84 12.50
CA ALA A 183 -11.27 -2.62 11.33
C ALA A 183 -10.87 -4.08 11.52
N SER A 184 -11.70 -4.99 11.04
CA SER A 184 -11.43 -6.43 11.05
C SER A 184 -11.92 -7.10 9.77
N LEU A 185 -11.24 -8.17 9.37
CA LEU A 185 -11.70 -9.02 8.27
C LEU A 185 -12.72 -10.01 8.82
N THR A 186 -13.90 -10.10 8.22
CA THR A 186 -14.92 -11.07 8.66
C THR A 186 -15.03 -12.26 7.73
N ALA A 187 -14.82 -12.07 6.42
CA ALA A 187 -14.87 -13.16 5.44
C ALA A 187 -14.17 -12.79 4.13
N ILE A 188 -13.65 -13.82 3.45
CA ILE A 188 -13.28 -13.79 2.04
C ILE A 188 -13.97 -14.97 1.37
N THR A 189 -14.77 -14.72 0.35
CA THR A 189 -15.45 -15.77 -0.42
C THR A 189 -15.11 -15.65 -1.90
N HIS A 190 -14.96 -16.78 -2.57
CA HIS A 190 -14.85 -16.81 -4.03
C HIS A 190 -16.18 -16.38 -4.65
N ALA A 191 -16.10 -15.54 -5.67
CA ALA A 191 -17.21 -15.19 -6.55
C ALA A 191 -16.86 -15.55 -7.99
N LYS A 192 -17.85 -15.56 -8.89
CA LYS A 192 -17.65 -15.90 -10.32
C LYS A 192 -16.54 -15.09 -11.00
N ASP A 193 -16.38 -13.83 -10.59
CA ASP A 193 -15.39 -12.90 -11.12
C ASP A 193 -14.54 -12.29 -10.00
N GLY A 194 -13.77 -13.14 -9.30
CA GLY A 194 -12.85 -12.72 -8.24
C GLY A 194 -13.34 -13.10 -6.85
N PHE A 195 -13.35 -12.14 -5.93
CA PHE A 195 -13.62 -12.35 -4.50
C PHE A 195 -14.64 -11.35 -3.97
N ILE A 196 -15.43 -11.78 -3.00
CA ILE A 196 -16.18 -10.88 -2.11
C ILE A 196 -15.46 -10.87 -0.77
N VAL A 197 -15.09 -9.67 -0.34
CA VAL A 197 -14.33 -9.44 0.90
C VAL A 197 -15.18 -8.63 1.84
N SER A 198 -15.40 -9.14 3.04
CA SER A 198 -16.21 -8.49 4.07
C SER A 198 -15.30 -7.89 5.13
N VAL A 199 -15.30 -6.56 5.23
CA VAL A 199 -14.54 -5.80 6.23
C VAL A 199 -15.52 -5.15 7.19
N ARG A 200 -15.33 -5.38 8.49
CA ARG A 200 -16.12 -4.79 9.55
C ARG A 200 -15.38 -3.61 10.15
N PHE A 201 -16.08 -2.49 10.31
CA PHE A 201 -15.62 -1.33 11.05
C PHE A 201 -16.41 -1.23 12.36
N ASP A 202 -15.72 -1.06 13.47
CA ASP A 202 -16.28 -1.03 14.82
C ASP A 202 -15.98 0.31 15.48
N ASN A 203 -17.02 1.02 15.93
CA ASN A 203 -16.89 2.20 16.77
C ASN A 203 -17.08 1.78 18.23
N ALA A 204 -15.98 1.63 18.98
CA ALA A 204 -16.05 1.32 20.40
C ALA A 204 -16.01 2.58 21.30
N GLY A 205 -15.96 3.77 20.70
CA GLY A 205 -15.96 5.05 21.41
C GLY A 205 -17.36 5.59 21.68
N ASP A 206 -17.38 6.75 22.34
CA ASP A 206 -18.58 7.44 22.81
C ASP A 206 -19.15 8.43 21.76
N TYR A 207 -18.41 8.70 20.69
CA TYR A 207 -18.76 9.69 19.67
C TYR A 207 -18.97 9.07 18.28
N PRO A 208 -19.93 9.57 17.48
CA PRO A 208 -20.14 9.12 16.11
C PRO A 208 -18.92 9.36 15.22
N ILE A 209 -18.68 8.44 14.28
CA ILE A 209 -17.60 8.54 13.29
C ILE A 209 -18.20 8.43 11.90
N LYS A 210 -17.82 9.32 10.99
CA LYS A 210 -18.24 9.30 9.59
C LYS A 210 -17.09 9.12 8.64
N PHE A 211 -17.35 8.45 7.52
CA PHE A 211 -16.40 8.30 6.43
C PHE A 211 -17.11 7.86 5.14
N LYS A 212 -16.52 8.18 4.00
CA LYS A 212 -17.00 7.68 2.70
C LYS A 212 -16.89 6.16 2.60
N THR A 213 -17.77 5.50 1.86
CA THR A 213 -17.59 4.08 1.56
C THR A 213 -16.34 3.84 0.68
N PRO A 214 -15.67 2.67 0.79
CA PRO A 214 -14.42 2.39 0.06
C PRO A 214 -14.49 2.49 -1.47
N ASP A 215 -15.66 2.35 -2.08
CA ASP A 215 -15.86 2.55 -3.53
C ASP A 215 -15.79 4.03 -3.95
N LYS A 216 -15.92 4.96 -3.00
CA LYS A 216 -15.84 6.42 -3.20
C LYS A 216 -14.50 7.02 -2.75
N TRP A 217 -13.56 6.17 -2.37
CA TRP A 217 -12.22 6.56 -1.95
C TRP A 217 -11.36 6.92 -3.16
N ASP A 218 -10.41 7.83 -2.97
CA ASP A 218 -9.42 8.19 -3.98
C ASP A 218 -8.36 7.09 -4.05
N ALA A 219 -8.62 6.07 -4.87
CA ALA A 219 -7.72 4.93 -5.05
C ALA A 219 -6.67 5.15 -6.16
N GLU A 220 -6.56 6.37 -6.70
CA GLU A 220 -5.54 6.66 -7.70
C GLU A 220 -4.15 6.66 -7.06
N ILE A 221 -3.20 5.97 -7.71
CA ILE A 221 -1.83 5.86 -7.21
C ILE A 221 -1.21 7.25 -7.15
N GLY A 222 -0.91 7.70 -5.93
CA GLY A 222 -0.35 9.03 -5.67
C GLY A 222 -0.20 9.31 -4.17
N ARG A 223 0.22 10.54 -3.84
CA ARG A 223 0.45 10.99 -2.45
C ARG A 223 -0.80 10.90 -1.58
N ASN A 224 -1.98 11.09 -2.17
CA ASN A 224 -3.26 11.17 -1.47
C ASN A 224 -4.08 9.89 -1.55
N MET A 225 -3.51 8.80 -2.10
CA MET A 225 -4.22 7.54 -2.28
C MET A 225 -4.79 7.02 -0.96
N ASP A 226 -6.08 6.73 -0.95
CA ASP A 226 -6.77 5.98 0.09
C ASP A 226 -6.45 4.48 -0.04
N ILE A 227 -6.24 3.81 1.08
CA ILE A 227 -5.86 2.39 1.10
C ILE A 227 -6.86 1.62 1.95
N LEU A 228 -7.50 0.64 1.35
CA LEU A 228 -8.10 -0.48 2.07
C LEU A 228 -7.50 -1.74 1.48
N GLY A 229 -6.84 -2.54 2.31
CA GLY A 229 -6.20 -3.75 1.85
C GLY A 229 -6.22 -4.87 2.88
N VAL A 230 -6.23 -6.10 2.38
CA VAL A 230 -6.07 -7.29 3.21
C VAL A 230 -4.74 -7.92 2.84
N ASN A 231 -3.91 -8.21 3.82
CA ASN A 231 -2.62 -8.84 3.60
C ASN A 231 -2.25 -9.80 4.73
N GLY A 232 -1.35 -10.72 4.43
CA GLY A 232 -0.92 -11.71 5.39
C GLY A 232 0.05 -12.73 4.83
N TYR A 233 0.30 -13.75 5.62
CA TYR A 233 1.24 -14.82 5.31
C TYR A 233 0.58 -16.18 5.50
N ARG A 234 1.01 -17.15 4.70
CA ARG A 234 0.58 -18.54 4.90
C ARG A 234 1.09 -19.04 6.24
N ILE A 235 0.24 -19.74 6.98
CA ILE A 235 0.62 -20.35 8.25
C ILE A 235 1.80 -21.30 7.98
N GLY A 236 2.88 -21.12 8.75
CA GLY A 236 4.12 -21.89 8.59
C GLY A 236 5.04 -21.46 7.44
N SER A 237 4.73 -20.41 6.67
CA SER A 237 5.61 -19.88 5.60
C SER A 237 5.61 -18.36 5.53
N ARG A 238 6.78 -17.74 5.69
CA ARG A 238 6.95 -16.28 5.53
C ARG A 238 7.12 -15.83 4.08
N ASP A 239 7.38 -16.77 3.17
CA ASP A 239 7.60 -16.48 1.75
C ASP A 239 6.28 -16.47 0.97
N SER A 240 5.30 -17.27 1.42
CA SER A 240 3.97 -17.34 0.83
C SER A 240 3.09 -16.21 1.35
N LYS A 241 2.92 -15.16 0.54
CA LYS A 241 2.16 -13.96 0.90
C LYS A 241 0.78 -13.98 0.28
N PHE A 242 -0.13 -13.27 0.93
CA PHE A 242 -1.45 -12.96 0.42
C PHE A 242 -1.67 -11.45 0.45
N GLY A 243 -2.34 -10.92 -0.57
CA GLY A 243 -2.58 -9.48 -0.70
C GLY A 243 -3.79 -9.18 -1.60
N LEU A 244 -4.64 -8.28 -1.14
CA LEU A 244 -5.82 -7.77 -1.83
C LEU A 244 -5.90 -6.24 -1.69
N GLY A 245 -6.22 -5.57 -2.78
CA GLY A 245 -6.64 -4.16 -2.79
C GLY A 245 -8.15 -4.03 -2.87
N LEU A 246 -8.74 -3.20 -2.00
CA LEU A 246 -10.18 -3.03 -1.83
C LEU A 246 -10.66 -1.59 -2.03
N ALA A 247 -9.79 -0.59 -1.89
CA ALA A 247 -10.15 0.80 -2.18
C ALA A 247 -10.52 0.99 -3.66
N GLY A 248 -11.55 1.82 -3.91
CA GLY A 248 -12.09 2.10 -5.24
C GLY A 248 -12.82 0.92 -5.90
N LYS A 249 -13.11 -0.16 -5.17
CA LYS A 249 -13.80 -1.34 -5.70
C LYS A 249 -15.28 -1.32 -5.37
N SER A 250 -16.09 -1.92 -6.25
CA SER A 250 -17.56 -1.94 -6.13
C SER A 250 -18.03 -2.67 -4.87
N LEU A 251 -19.06 -2.12 -4.21
CA LEU A 251 -19.71 -2.77 -3.08
C LEU A 251 -20.80 -3.75 -3.54
N GLU A 252 -20.82 -4.93 -2.93
CA GLU A 252 -21.90 -5.91 -3.08
C GLU A 252 -23.16 -5.45 -2.33
N ASN A 253 -23.01 -4.81 -1.17
CA ASN A 253 -24.11 -4.26 -0.36
C ASN A 253 -24.26 -2.74 -0.49
N SER A 254 -24.07 -2.19 -1.71
CA SER A 254 -24.21 -0.75 -1.97
C SER A 254 -25.57 -0.16 -1.56
N GLY A 255 -26.65 -0.96 -1.59
CA GLY A 255 -27.98 -0.54 -1.15
C GLY A 255 -28.09 -0.17 0.33
N GLU A 256 -27.14 -0.60 1.17
CA GLU A 256 -27.05 -0.19 2.59
C GLU A 256 -26.43 1.22 2.74
N PHE A 257 -25.83 1.77 1.68
CA PHE A 257 -25.10 3.04 1.68
C PHE A 257 -25.48 3.92 0.46
N PRO A 258 -26.74 4.37 0.35
CA PRO A 258 -27.23 5.10 -0.83
C PRO A 258 -26.45 6.39 -1.10
N ASP A 259 -25.97 7.07 -0.06
CA ASP A 259 -25.23 8.32 -0.15
C ASP A 259 -23.71 8.12 -0.33
N GLY A 260 -23.23 6.86 -0.35
CA GLY A 260 -21.80 6.55 -0.42
C GLY A 260 -21.03 6.96 0.84
N GLU A 261 -21.71 7.04 1.98
CA GLU A 261 -21.17 7.41 3.28
C GLU A 261 -21.60 6.41 4.35
N VAL A 262 -20.71 6.19 5.31
CA VAL A 262 -20.95 5.46 6.54
C VAL A 262 -21.04 6.48 7.67
N SER A 263 -22.14 6.45 8.43
CA SER A 263 -22.28 7.16 9.70
C SER A 263 -22.38 6.14 10.83
N LEU A 264 -21.25 5.89 11.50
CA LEU A 264 -21.11 4.87 12.52
C LEU A 264 -21.43 5.43 13.91
N ALA A 265 -22.57 5.04 14.47
CA ALA A 265 -23.00 5.46 15.80
C ALA A 265 -22.02 4.98 16.90
N PRO A 266 -22.01 5.62 18.09
CA PRO A 266 -21.27 5.12 19.24
C PRO A 266 -21.61 3.67 19.55
N HIS A 267 -20.60 2.87 19.90
CA HIS A 267 -20.75 1.43 20.24
C HIS A 267 -21.44 0.58 19.17
N SER A 268 -21.33 0.97 17.89
CA SER A 268 -21.94 0.25 16.77
C SER A 268 -20.89 -0.25 15.78
N SER A 269 -21.32 -1.09 14.85
CA SER A 269 -20.46 -1.68 13.83
C SER A 269 -21.16 -1.74 12.49
N VAL A 270 -20.40 -1.69 11.41
CA VAL A 270 -20.89 -1.89 10.05
C VAL A 270 -20.00 -2.87 9.31
N THR A 271 -20.58 -3.69 8.43
CA THR A 271 -19.83 -4.59 7.55
C THR A 271 -20.00 -4.15 6.11
N ILE A 272 -18.89 -3.89 5.44
CA ILE A 272 -18.84 -3.51 4.03
C ILE A 272 -18.39 -4.73 3.23
N LYS A 273 -19.19 -5.14 2.23
CA LYS A 273 -18.89 -6.26 1.34
C LYS A 273 -18.40 -5.71 0.01
N ILE A 274 -17.17 -6.03 -0.35
CA ILE A 274 -16.46 -5.43 -1.48
C ILE A 274 -16.13 -6.53 -2.48
N LYS A 275 -16.55 -6.35 -3.74
CA LYS A 275 -16.18 -7.24 -4.84
C LYS A 275 -14.86 -6.79 -5.45
N THR A 276 -13.86 -7.67 -5.52
CA THR A 276 -12.53 -7.34 -6.04
C THR A 276 -11.94 -8.45 -6.89
N THR A 277 -11.21 -8.06 -7.94
CA THR A 277 -10.29 -8.89 -8.71
C THR A 277 -8.83 -8.47 -8.48
N SER A 278 -8.60 -7.44 -7.66
CA SER A 278 -7.28 -6.89 -7.35
C SER A 278 -6.58 -7.71 -6.27
N VAL A 279 -6.15 -8.90 -6.66
CA VAL A 279 -5.52 -9.89 -5.78
C VAL A 279 -4.12 -10.25 -6.29
N SER A 280 -3.20 -10.49 -5.36
CA SER A 280 -1.86 -11.02 -5.66
C SER A 280 -1.93 -12.53 -5.93
N LYS A 281 -0.92 -13.09 -6.61
CA LYS A 281 -0.79 -14.55 -6.69
C LYS A 281 -0.65 -15.13 -5.29
N PHE A 282 -1.29 -16.28 -5.04
CA PHE A 282 -1.12 -17.04 -3.81
C PHE A 282 -1.23 -18.53 -4.09
N VAL A 283 -0.73 -19.33 -3.16
CA VAL A 283 -0.81 -20.80 -3.21
C VAL A 283 -1.89 -21.30 -2.26
N ALA A 284 -2.42 -22.48 -2.48
CA ALA A 284 -3.36 -23.12 -1.57
C ALA A 284 -2.77 -23.23 -0.15
N GLY A 285 -3.66 -23.12 0.84
CA GLY A 285 -3.34 -23.24 2.25
C GLY A 285 -4.07 -22.24 3.14
N SER A 286 -3.77 -22.30 4.43
CA SER A 286 -4.32 -21.40 5.45
C SER A 286 -3.43 -20.20 5.67
N TYR A 287 -4.04 -19.02 5.82
CA TYR A 287 -3.36 -17.73 5.92
C TYR A 287 -3.86 -16.95 7.14
N ASP A 288 -2.94 -16.30 7.84
CA ASP A 288 -3.25 -15.30 8.87
C ASP A 288 -3.33 -13.93 8.21
N LEU A 289 -4.54 -13.39 8.10
CA LEU A 289 -4.84 -12.17 7.35
C LEU A 289 -5.20 -11.01 8.27
N ASN A 290 -4.78 -9.82 7.86
CA ASN A 290 -5.03 -8.56 8.54
C ASN A 290 -5.50 -7.49 7.55
N VAL A 291 -6.20 -6.49 8.08
CA VAL A 291 -6.68 -5.33 7.34
C VAL A 291 -5.74 -4.15 7.59
N GLY A 292 -5.38 -3.43 6.53
CA GLY A 292 -4.73 -2.12 6.60
C GLY A 292 -5.65 -1.06 6.01
N VAL A 293 -5.71 0.10 6.66
CA VAL A 293 -6.63 1.19 6.33
C VAL A 293 -5.91 2.54 6.36
N PHE A 294 -5.99 3.29 5.28
CA PHE A 294 -5.56 4.69 5.18
C PHE A 294 -6.69 5.51 4.54
N MET A 295 -7.31 6.40 5.32
CA MET A 295 -8.56 7.06 4.90
C MET A 295 -8.78 8.40 5.61
N ASN A 296 -9.77 9.16 5.11
CA ASN A 296 -10.31 10.32 5.82
C ASN A 296 -11.49 9.91 6.71
N ILE A 297 -11.57 10.49 7.91
CA ILE A 297 -12.71 10.35 8.81
C ILE A 297 -13.14 11.71 9.37
N GLU A 298 -14.36 11.76 9.86
CA GLU A 298 -14.88 12.85 10.69
C GLU A 298 -15.36 12.26 12.02
N VAL A 299 -15.01 12.90 13.13
CA VAL A 299 -15.58 12.59 14.44
C VAL A 299 -16.53 13.73 14.82
N SER A 300 -17.82 13.46 14.88
CA SER A 300 -18.82 14.49 15.16
C SER A 300 -19.00 14.70 16.67
N GLY A 301 -19.13 15.96 17.10
CA GLY A 301 -19.45 16.32 18.48
C GLY A 301 -18.26 16.55 19.41
N ILE A 302 -17.02 16.38 18.93
CA ILE A 302 -15.80 16.81 19.64
C ILE A 302 -14.83 17.47 18.68
N GLN A 303 -13.95 18.31 19.23
CA GLN A 303 -12.73 18.69 18.53
C GLN A 303 -11.74 17.52 18.60
N SER A 304 -11.33 17.01 17.45
CA SER A 304 -10.29 15.99 17.31
C SER A 304 -9.43 16.31 16.11
N SER A 305 -8.15 15.94 16.16
CA SER A 305 -7.26 16.02 14.99
C SER A 305 -7.21 14.72 14.20
N LEU A 306 -8.10 13.76 14.51
CA LEU A 306 -8.35 12.57 13.71
C LEU A 306 -9.14 12.92 12.44
N VAL A 307 -8.41 13.32 11.40
CA VAL A 307 -8.99 13.68 10.08
C VAL A 307 -8.51 12.72 9.00
N ARG A 308 -7.19 12.47 8.96
CA ARG A 308 -6.54 11.50 8.08
C ARG A 308 -5.90 10.44 8.98
N VAL A 309 -6.28 9.18 8.80
CA VAL A 309 -5.89 8.09 9.71
C VAL A 309 -5.25 6.94 8.94
N ASP A 310 -4.22 6.33 9.52
CA ASP A 310 -3.50 5.16 9.00
C ASP A 310 -3.40 4.09 10.10
N PHE A 311 -4.03 2.93 9.91
CA PHE A 311 -4.12 1.91 10.95
C PHE A 311 -4.27 0.50 10.40
N HIS A 312 -4.11 -0.46 11.31
CA HIS A 312 -4.30 -1.88 11.01
C HIS A 312 -5.28 -2.55 11.97
N SER A 313 -5.80 -3.71 11.55
CA SER A 313 -6.54 -4.64 12.40
C SER A 313 -5.65 -5.25 13.49
N ASP A 314 -6.23 -5.97 14.44
CA ASP A 314 -5.47 -6.61 15.50
C ASP A 314 -4.50 -7.71 14.99
N TYR A 315 -3.22 -7.38 14.88
CA TYR A 315 -2.16 -8.31 14.48
C TYR A 315 -1.93 -9.45 15.49
N LYS A 316 -2.42 -9.33 16.72
CA LYS A 316 -2.34 -10.41 17.72
C LYS A 316 -3.40 -11.48 17.51
N ASN A 317 -4.52 -11.11 16.88
CA ASN A 317 -5.64 -11.99 16.58
C ASN A 317 -6.00 -11.89 15.08
N PRO A 318 -5.11 -12.35 14.18
CA PRO A 318 -5.37 -12.30 12.75
C PRO A 318 -6.55 -13.19 12.38
N THR A 319 -7.21 -12.88 11.25
CA THR A 319 -8.29 -13.71 10.71
C THR A 319 -7.70 -14.85 9.89
N CYS A 320 -7.95 -16.09 10.31
CA CYS A 320 -7.51 -17.27 9.59
C CYS A 320 -8.47 -17.59 8.42
N VAL A 321 -7.94 -17.65 7.20
CA VAL A 321 -8.69 -18.00 5.98
C VAL A 321 -7.95 -19.12 5.25
N THR A 322 -8.68 -20.15 4.83
CA THR A 322 -8.13 -21.28 4.06
C THR A 322 -8.59 -21.21 2.62
N PHE A 323 -7.63 -21.29 1.70
CA PHE A 323 -7.86 -21.44 0.27
C PHE A 323 -7.51 -22.88 -0.15
N ASP A 324 -8.40 -23.53 -0.89
CA ASP A 324 -8.30 -24.91 -1.33
C ASP A 324 -7.47 -25.08 -2.61
N ARG A 325 -7.23 -23.99 -3.35
CA ARG A 325 -6.47 -23.97 -4.60
C ARG A 325 -5.60 -22.72 -4.72
N ASP A 326 -4.61 -22.80 -5.60
CA ASP A 326 -3.75 -21.68 -5.97
C ASP A 326 -4.57 -20.58 -6.68
N TYR A 327 -4.02 -19.37 -6.73
CA TYR A 327 -4.56 -18.30 -7.56
C TYR A 327 -3.44 -17.56 -8.32
N PRO A 328 -3.60 -17.30 -9.63
CA PRO A 328 -4.70 -17.79 -10.48
C PRO A 328 -4.53 -19.28 -10.79
N SER A 329 -5.61 -20.06 -10.72
CA SER A 329 -5.62 -21.50 -11.06
C SER A 329 -6.18 -21.79 -12.45
N THR A 330 -6.97 -20.87 -13.01
CA THR A 330 -7.58 -21.00 -14.33
C THR A 330 -7.08 -19.94 -15.31
N PRO A 331 -7.18 -20.15 -16.63
CA PRO A 331 -6.89 -19.12 -17.62
C PRO A 331 -7.69 -17.83 -17.40
N GLN A 332 -8.97 -17.94 -17.00
CA GLN A 332 -9.86 -16.80 -16.74
C GLN A 332 -9.35 -15.96 -15.56
N GLU A 333 -9.02 -16.61 -14.45
CA GLU A 333 -8.43 -15.94 -13.28
C GLU A 333 -7.08 -15.31 -13.63
N ARG A 334 -6.32 -15.93 -14.54
CA ARG A 334 -5.06 -15.37 -15.01
C ARG A 334 -5.27 -14.10 -15.82
N GLU A 335 -6.18 -14.08 -16.78
CA GLU A 335 -6.48 -12.85 -17.55
C GLU A 335 -6.89 -11.70 -16.61
N GLN A 336 -7.69 -11.99 -15.58
CA GLN A 336 -8.08 -11.01 -14.56
C GLN A 336 -6.88 -10.52 -13.74
N TRP A 337 -6.04 -11.45 -13.28
CA TRP A 337 -4.83 -11.12 -12.54
C TRP A 337 -3.85 -10.30 -13.38
N GLU A 338 -3.62 -10.66 -14.64
CA GLU A 338 -2.73 -9.95 -15.56
C GLU A 338 -3.24 -8.53 -15.84
N ALA A 339 -4.55 -8.35 -16.02
CA ALA A 339 -5.13 -7.01 -16.17
C ALA A 339 -4.83 -6.13 -14.95
N TYR A 340 -5.02 -6.66 -13.74
CA TYR A 340 -4.67 -5.96 -12.50
C TYR A 340 -3.16 -5.67 -12.40
N GLN A 341 -2.30 -6.65 -12.70
CA GLN A 341 -0.85 -6.45 -12.66
C GLN A 341 -0.37 -5.41 -13.65
N ARG A 342 -0.92 -5.39 -14.87
CA ARG A 342 -0.57 -4.40 -15.90
C ARG A 342 -0.81 -2.98 -15.40
N THR A 343 -1.97 -2.73 -14.81
CA THR A 343 -2.29 -1.42 -14.21
C THR A 343 -1.37 -1.11 -13.03
N ARG A 344 -1.09 -2.08 -12.15
CA ARG A 344 -0.23 -1.85 -10.98
C ARG A 344 1.20 -1.49 -11.37
N LEU A 345 1.76 -2.18 -12.38
CA LEU A 345 3.15 -2.04 -12.78
C LEU A 345 3.37 -0.95 -13.84
N SER A 346 2.32 -0.49 -14.53
CA SER A 346 2.47 0.61 -15.51
C SER A 346 2.91 1.93 -14.90
N TYR A 347 2.65 2.15 -13.61
CA TYR A 347 3.12 3.34 -12.88
C TYR A 347 4.61 3.30 -12.53
N PHE A 348 5.25 2.13 -12.65
CA PHE A 348 6.64 1.90 -12.28
C PHE A 348 7.39 1.27 -13.45
N PRO A 349 7.56 2.01 -14.57
CA PRO A 349 8.33 1.51 -15.69
C PRO A 349 9.77 1.25 -15.24
N ILE A 350 10.35 0.13 -15.67
CA ILE A 350 11.72 -0.25 -15.32
C ILE A 350 12.67 0.59 -16.18
N ASN A 351 13.51 1.39 -15.52
CA ASN A 351 14.48 2.24 -16.18
C ASN A 351 15.70 1.44 -16.68
N PRO A 352 16.44 1.96 -17.66
CA PRO A 352 17.73 1.41 -18.04
C PRO A 352 18.65 1.18 -16.82
N GLY A 353 19.22 -0.02 -16.69
CA GLY A 353 20.09 -0.41 -15.58
C GLY A 353 19.37 -0.87 -14.30
N GLU A 354 18.04 -0.76 -14.22
CA GLU A 354 17.27 -1.32 -13.11
C GLU A 354 17.00 -2.81 -13.28
N THR A 355 16.64 -3.49 -12.19
CA THR A 355 16.32 -4.92 -12.20
C THR A 355 14.83 -5.16 -12.37
N PHE A 356 14.47 -6.17 -13.17
CA PHE A 356 13.08 -6.61 -13.29
C PHE A 356 12.65 -7.29 -11.99
N ALA A 357 11.54 -6.83 -11.40
CA ALA A 357 11.06 -7.34 -10.12
C ALA A 357 10.36 -8.71 -10.22
N GLU A 358 9.81 -9.03 -11.39
CA GLU A 358 9.08 -10.28 -11.61
C GLU A 358 9.23 -10.80 -13.05
N ASP A 359 9.07 -12.11 -13.22
CA ASP A 359 8.98 -12.74 -14.54
C ASP A 359 7.82 -12.15 -15.33
N GLY A 360 8.04 -11.83 -16.61
CA GLY A 360 6.99 -11.24 -17.42
C GLY A 360 7.36 -11.03 -18.88
N LEU A 361 6.33 -10.73 -19.68
CA LEU A 361 6.45 -10.09 -20.98
C LEU A 361 6.40 -8.59 -20.77
N TYR A 362 7.43 -7.88 -21.24
CA TYR A 362 7.57 -6.45 -21.08
C TYR A 362 7.59 -5.74 -22.42
N ARG A 363 6.95 -4.57 -22.48
CA ARG A 363 6.96 -3.68 -23.64
C ARG A 363 7.98 -2.58 -23.46
N ALA A 364 8.76 -2.33 -24.51
CA ALA A 364 9.63 -1.19 -24.57
C ALA A 364 8.81 0.08 -24.83
N VAL A 365 9.01 1.10 -24.00
CA VAL A 365 8.34 2.40 -24.13
C VAL A 365 9.36 3.53 -24.08
N ARG A 366 9.04 4.62 -24.77
CA ARG A 366 9.81 5.87 -24.71
C ARG A 366 8.86 7.03 -24.45
N LEU A 367 9.04 7.66 -23.30
CA LEU A 367 8.36 8.89 -22.92
C LEU A 367 9.18 10.08 -23.46
N ASN A 368 8.78 10.64 -24.61
CA ASN A 368 9.35 11.89 -25.11
C ASN A 368 8.32 13.02 -24.96
N ALA A 369 8.78 14.28 -24.91
CA ALA A 369 7.99 15.49 -24.65
C ALA A 369 6.85 15.83 -25.65
N GLY A 370 6.46 14.91 -26.53
CA GLY A 370 5.35 15.05 -27.48
C GLY A 370 4.61 13.76 -27.83
N GLY A 371 4.86 12.65 -27.12
CA GLY A 371 4.15 11.38 -27.35
C GLY A 371 4.78 10.18 -26.63
N SER A 372 3.96 9.18 -26.31
CA SER A 372 4.41 7.88 -25.80
C SER A 372 4.58 6.92 -26.97
N TYR A 373 5.84 6.56 -27.28
CA TYR A 373 6.14 5.55 -28.30
C TYR A 373 6.26 4.18 -27.64
N ARG A 374 5.55 3.19 -28.17
CA ARG A 374 5.50 1.83 -27.63
C ARG A 374 5.96 0.83 -28.69
N SER A 375 6.75 -0.16 -28.32
CA SER A 375 7.09 -1.26 -29.21
C SER A 375 5.84 -2.10 -29.50
N LEU A 376 5.76 -2.64 -30.71
CA LEU A 376 4.75 -3.64 -31.08
C LEU A 376 4.96 -4.92 -30.27
N GLN A 377 6.19 -5.44 -30.29
CA GLN A 377 6.55 -6.69 -29.61
C GLN A 377 6.69 -6.49 -28.10
N VAL A 378 6.48 -7.59 -27.39
CA VAL A 378 6.78 -7.75 -25.97
C VAL A 378 7.91 -8.77 -25.81
N MET A 379 8.81 -8.50 -24.87
CA MET A 379 10.02 -9.30 -24.64
C MET A 379 9.93 -10.01 -23.29
N PRO A 380 10.29 -11.31 -23.22
CA PRO A 380 10.33 -12.02 -21.95
C PRO A 380 11.56 -11.61 -21.13
N PHE A 381 11.35 -11.32 -19.86
CA PHE A 381 12.42 -11.11 -18.87
C PHE A 381 12.15 -11.92 -17.59
N LYS A 382 13.22 -12.30 -16.90
CA LYS A 382 13.19 -12.97 -15.59
C LYS A 382 13.35 -11.97 -14.46
N ALA A 383 12.78 -12.30 -13.31
CA ALA A 383 13.04 -11.57 -12.08
C ALA A 383 14.56 -11.56 -11.78
N GLY A 384 15.12 -10.37 -11.55
CA GLY A 384 16.54 -10.16 -11.32
C GLY A 384 17.37 -9.86 -12.58
N ASP A 385 16.82 -10.05 -13.78
CA ASP A 385 17.46 -9.56 -15.01
C ASP A 385 17.63 -8.04 -14.93
N VAL A 386 18.67 -7.51 -15.58
CA VAL A 386 18.95 -6.07 -15.63
C VAL A 386 18.46 -5.52 -16.97
N ALA A 387 17.66 -4.46 -16.93
CA ALA A 387 17.22 -3.75 -18.12
C ALA A 387 18.43 -3.14 -18.84
N THR A 388 18.53 -3.39 -20.15
CA THR A 388 19.66 -2.90 -20.95
C THR A 388 19.79 -1.38 -20.89
N THR A 389 21.03 -0.91 -20.82
CA THR A 389 21.38 0.51 -20.96
C THR A 389 21.61 0.92 -22.41
N ASP A 390 21.72 -0.07 -23.30
CA ASP A 390 21.96 0.17 -24.72
C ASP A 390 20.70 0.59 -25.46
N SER A 391 20.89 1.13 -26.67
CA SER A 391 19.77 1.48 -27.53
C SER A 391 19.05 0.23 -28.01
N VAL A 392 17.73 0.22 -27.84
CA VAL A 392 16.84 -0.83 -28.32
C VAL A 392 16.23 -0.38 -29.64
N LYS A 393 16.26 -1.26 -30.65
CA LYS A 393 15.59 -1.07 -31.93
C LYS A 393 14.45 -2.08 -32.09
N MET A 394 13.20 -1.62 -32.11
CA MET A 394 12.01 -2.48 -32.20
C MET A 394 10.91 -1.84 -33.05
N PRO A 395 10.09 -2.60 -33.79
CA PRO A 395 8.95 -2.05 -34.52
C PRO A 395 7.98 -1.32 -33.58
N LEU A 396 7.43 -0.19 -34.02
CA LEU A 396 6.41 0.55 -33.26
C LEU A 396 5.04 -0.12 -33.33
N GLU A 397 4.25 0.10 -32.28
CA GLU A 397 2.86 -0.37 -32.16
C GLU A 397 1.95 0.09 -33.31
N SER A 398 2.27 1.22 -33.97
CA SER A 398 1.57 1.74 -35.15
C SER A 398 1.56 0.79 -36.34
N GLY A 399 2.53 -0.13 -36.42
CA GLY A 399 2.58 -1.13 -37.50
C GLY A 399 2.92 -0.54 -38.87
N ASP A 400 3.46 0.67 -38.93
CA ASP A 400 3.82 1.40 -40.16
C ASP A 400 5.26 1.12 -40.64
N GLY A 401 5.96 0.18 -39.99
CA GLY A 401 7.36 -0.14 -40.27
C GLY A 401 8.37 0.82 -39.64
N VAL A 402 7.91 1.83 -38.89
CA VAL A 402 8.78 2.69 -38.09
C VAL A 402 9.25 1.92 -36.86
N HIS A 403 10.50 2.19 -36.47
CA HIS A 403 11.11 1.54 -35.32
C HIS A 403 11.29 2.56 -34.19
N LEU A 404 10.98 2.12 -32.97
CA LEU A 404 11.61 2.67 -31.79
C LEU A 404 13.11 2.45 -31.95
N ASN A 405 13.92 3.50 -31.79
CA ASN A 405 15.37 3.41 -31.78
C ASN A 405 15.94 4.32 -30.69
N GLY A 406 16.57 3.73 -29.67
CA GLY A 406 17.18 4.47 -28.56
C GLY A 406 16.97 3.82 -27.20
N PRO A 407 17.33 4.50 -26.11
CA PRO A 407 17.06 4.01 -24.75
C PRO A 407 15.56 3.92 -24.49
N VAL A 408 15.16 2.90 -23.73
CA VAL A 408 13.77 2.58 -23.43
C VAL A 408 13.58 2.32 -21.95
N GLN A 409 12.34 2.53 -21.50
CA GLN A 409 11.88 1.93 -20.25
C GLN A 409 11.03 0.71 -20.57
N TRP A 410 10.86 -0.19 -19.61
CA TRP A 410 10.10 -1.42 -19.79
C TRP A 410 8.85 -1.43 -18.92
N ILE A 411 7.70 -1.72 -19.53
CA ILE A 411 6.42 -1.86 -18.83
C ILE A 411 5.93 -3.30 -18.93
N TRP A 412 5.49 -3.87 -17.82
CA TRP A 412 4.96 -5.23 -17.78
C TRP A 412 3.61 -5.32 -18.52
N GLU A 413 3.43 -6.33 -19.36
CA GLU A 413 2.21 -6.54 -20.18
C GLU A 413 1.46 -7.82 -19.85
N GLY A 414 2.17 -8.89 -19.48
CA GLY A 414 1.56 -10.20 -19.25
C GLY A 414 2.54 -11.21 -18.67
N SER A 415 2.03 -12.37 -18.26
CA SER A 415 2.86 -13.50 -17.83
C SER A 415 3.76 -13.96 -18.97
N ALA A 416 5.01 -14.25 -18.65
CA ALA A 416 5.93 -14.93 -19.55
C ALA A 416 5.47 -16.37 -19.82
N PRO A 417 5.74 -16.92 -21.03
CA PRO A 417 5.55 -18.33 -21.32
C PRO A 417 6.23 -19.20 -20.26
N THR A 418 5.42 -19.95 -19.52
CA THR A 418 5.91 -20.75 -18.39
C THR A 418 5.78 -22.22 -18.74
N PRO A 419 6.87 -22.99 -18.88
CA PRO A 419 6.78 -24.42 -19.15
C PRO A 419 6.06 -25.17 -18.03
N THR A 420 5.20 -26.13 -18.40
CA THR A 420 4.50 -27.00 -17.42
C THR A 420 5.44 -27.87 -16.60
N LYS A 421 6.60 -28.21 -17.17
CA LYS A 421 7.68 -28.96 -16.51
C LYS A 421 9.03 -28.43 -17.02
N PRO A 422 10.12 -28.59 -16.25
CA PRO A 422 11.46 -28.33 -16.75
C PRO A 422 11.67 -29.08 -18.08
N PHE A 423 12.19 -28.38 -19.08
CA PHE A 423 12.46 -28.89 -20.43
C PHE A 423 11.23 -29.32 -21.26
N SER A 424 10.01 -28.90 -20.88
CA SER A 424 8.80 -29.13 -21.69
C SER A 424 8.59 -28.05 -22.75
N SER A 425 8.08 -28.46 -23.91
CA SER A 425 7.53 -27.55 -24.94
C SER A 425 6.08 -27.13 -24.64
N ALA A 426 5.41 -27.77 -23.69
CA ALA A 426 4.06 -27.41 -23.27
C ALA A 426 4.11 -26.31 -22.20
N TYR A 427 3.38 -25.23 -22.43
CA TYR A 427 3.26 -24.10 -21.51
C TYR A 427 2.04 -24.24 -20.61
N VAL A 428 2.07 -23.55 -19.47
CA VAL A 428 0.90 -23.36 -18.63
C VAL A 428 -0.14 -22.60 -19.44
N GLU A 429 -1.29 -23.23 -19.66
CA GLU A 429 -2.38 -22.74 -20.52
C GLU A 429 -2.75 -21.29 -20.22
N GLY A 430 -2.63 -20.40 -21.20
CA GLY A 430 -2.86 -18.96 -21.08
C GLY A 430 -1.59 -18.13 -20.87
N THR A 431 -0.40 -18.72 -20.92
CA THR A 431 0.90 -17.99 -20.91
C THR A 431 1.60 -17.97 -22.26
N GLU A 432 1.08 -18.69 -23.25
CA GLU A 432 1.65 -18.83 -24.57
C GLU A 432 1.80 -17.47 -25.26
N GLN A 433 3.00 -17.18 -25.77
CA GLN A 433 3.26 -16.02 -26.63
C GLN A 433 3.05 -16.36 -28.12
N PHE A 434 3.09 -17.64 -28.50
CA PHE A 434 2.98 -18.07 -29.88
C PHE A 434 1.81 -19.02 -30.09
N SER A 435 1.14 -18.94 -31.25
CA SER A 435 0.04 -19.83 -31.61
C SER A 435 0.03 -20.14 -33.10
N SER A 436 -0.24 -21.39 -33.46
CA SER A 436 -0.33 -21.80 -34.85
C SER A 436 -1.64 -21.30 -35.50
N PRO A 437 -1.65 -21.02 -36.81
CA PRO A 437 -2.89 -20.75 -37.54
C PRO A 437 -3.91 -21.89 -37.37
N GLY A 438 -5.18 -21.56 -37.17
CA GLY A 438 -6.25 -22.54 -36.94
C GLY A 438 -6.30 -23.15 -35.53
N ALA A 439 -5.25 -23.00 -34.71
CA ALA A 439 -5.26 -23.46 -33.33
C ALA A 439 -6.20 -22.62 -32.46
N THR A 440 -6.67 -23.17 -31.34
CA THR A 440 -7.44 -22.40 -30.36
C THR A 440 -6.57 -21.30 -29.76
N CYS A 441 -7.05 -20.06 -29.78
CA CYS A 441 -6.37 -18.89 -29.21
C CYS A 441 -6.12 -19.11 -27.70
N PRO A 442 -4.86 -19.17 -27.25
CA PRO A 442 -4.53 -19.55 -25.87
C PRO A 442 -4.76 -18.43 -24.86
N ARG A 443 -4.65 -17.16 -25.28
CA ARG A 443 -4.86 -15.97 -24.44
C ARG A 443 -5.48 -14.82 -25.24
N GLY A 444 -6.39 -14.08 -24.61
CA GLY A 444 -6.97 -12.89 -25.23
C GLY A 444 -5.95 -11.78 -25.49
N GLY A 445 -6.22 -10.94 -26.49
CA GLY A 445 -5.42 -9.76 -26.82
C GLY A 445 -5.13 -9.63 -28.31
N ARG A 446 -4.12 -8.83 -28.63
CA ARG A 446 -3.64 -8.56 -29.97
C ARG A 446 -2.57 -9.56 -30.36
N TRP A 447 -2.65 -10.02 -31.60
CA TRP A 447 -1.75 -10.98 -32.21
C TRP A 447 -1.28 -10.45 -33.56
N VAL A 448 0.01 -10.61 -33.85
CA VAL A 448 0.60 -10.27 -35.15
C VAL A 448 1.09 -11.53 -35.83
N ALA A 449 0.88 -11.64 -37.14
CA ALA A 449 1.45 -12.73 -37.92
C ALA A 449 2.96 -12.51 -38.08
N ARG A 450 3.76 -13.54 -37.78
CA ARG A 450 5.19 -13.59 -38.09
C ARG A 450 5.51 -14.75 -39.00
N VAL A 451 6.40 -14.54 -39.96
CA VAL A 451 6.79 -15.51 -40.98
C VAL A 451 8.30 -15.69 -40.91
N ARG A 452 8.76 -16.94 -40.85
CA ARG A 452 10.18 -17.27 -40.94
C ARG A 452 10.70 -16.86 -42.32
N ALA A 453 11.61 -15.90 -42.34
CA ALA A 453 12.25 -15.41 -43.55
C ALA A 453 13.34 -16.39 -44.05
N ASN A 454 14.03 -17.07 -43.13
CA ASN A 454 15.18 -17.94 -43.44
C ASN A 454 15.03 -19.32 -42.75
N ALA A 455 14.25 -20.23 -43.33
CA ALA A 455 13.96 -21.53 -42.73
C ALA A 455 15.17 -22.52 -42.66
N GLY A 456 16.31 -22.17 -43.26
CA GLY A 456 17.50 -23.02 -43.36
C GLY A 456 18.70 -22.63 -42.48
N TYR A 457 18.59 -21.59 -41.66
CA TYR A 457 19.70 -21.11 -40.80
C TYR A 457 19.46 -21.42 -39.31
N PRO A 458 20.54 -21.60 -38.51
CA PRO A 458 20.42 -21.92 -37.08
C PRO A 458 19.73 -20.82 -36.25
N THR A 459 19.79 -19.57 -36.72
CA THR A 459 19.09 -18.42 -36.12
C THR A 459 17.96 -17.97 -37.05
N PRO A 460 16.71 -18.41 -36.81
CA PRO A 460 15.59 -18.06 -37.66
C PRO A 460 15.31 -16.55 -37.59
N GLU A 461 15.42 -15.87 -38.72
CA GLU A 461 14.94 -14.50 -38.87
C GLU A 461 13.43 -14.52 -39.13
N TYR A 462 12.68 -13.66 -38.43
CA TYR A 462 11.24 -13.53 -38.59
C TYR A 462 10.89 -12.17 -39.18
N ARG A 463 10.03 -12.17 -40.21
CA ARG A 463 9.38 -10.99 -40.75
C ARG A 463 7.98 -10.89 -40.16
N TYR A 464 7.60 -9.70 -39.70
CA TYR A 464 6.26 -9.43 -39.18
C TYR A 464 5.36 -8.90 -40.30
N ASP A 465 4.17 -9.46 -40.44
CA ASP A 465 3.14 -8.95 -41.33
C ASP A 465 2.25 -7.97 -40.57
N LEU A 466 2.66 -6.70 -40.58
CA LEU A 466 2.02 -5.62 -39.83
C LEU A 466 0.61 -5.29 -40.36
N SER A 467 0.27 -5.72 -41.58
CA SER A 467 -1.09 -5.61 -42.12
C SER A 467 -2.07 -6.59 -41.48
N ARG A 468 -1.55 -7.59 -40.75
CA ARG A 468 -2.31 -8.67 -40.12
C ARG A 468 -2.12 -8.66 -38.61
N ILE A 469 -2.60 -7.59 -37.98
CA ILE A 469 -2.80 -7.53 -36.53
C ILE A 469 -4.27 -7.85 -36.25
N VAL A 470 -4.52 -8.87 -35.44
CA VAL A 470 -5.87 -9.32 -35.08
C VAL A 470 -6.07 -9.24 -33.57
N THR A 471 -7.27 -8.89 -33.13
CA THR A 471 -7.66 -8.95 -31.72
C THR A 471 -8.51 -10.19 -31.50
N MET A 472 -8.01 -11.11 -30.69
CA MET A 472 -8.63 -12.42 -30.45
C MET A 472 -9.13 -12.51 -29.01
N ARG A 473 -10.24 -13.20 -28.81
CA ARG A 473 -10.66 -13.69 -27.48
C ARG A 473 -10.13 -15.11 -27.29
N ARG A 474 -9.73 -15.46 -26.07
CA ARG A 474 -9.35 -16.85 -25.74
C ARG A 474 -10.45 -17.82 -26.17
N GLY A 475 -10.05 -18.97 -26.71
CA GLY A 475 -10.96 -20.02 -27.14
C GLY A 475 -11.45 -19.86 -28.59
N GLN A 476 -11.24 -18.71 -29.23
CA GLN A 476 -11.53 -18.54 -30.65
C GLN A 476 -10.44 -19.20 -31.51
N PRO A 477 -10.78 -19.81 -32.67
CA PRO A 477 -9.76 -20.33 -33.57
C PRO A 477 -8.92 -19.18 -34.16
N MET A 478 -7.60 -19.32 -34.13
CA MET A 478 -6.66 -18.38 -34.73
C MET A 478 -6.88 -18.31 -36.24
N PRO A 479 -6.92 -17.12 -36.86
CA PRO A 479 -7.13 -17.01 -38.30
C PRO A 479 -6.04 -17.73 -39.08
N SER A 480 -6.40 -18.28 -40.25
CA SER A 480 -5.42 -18.80 -41.20
C SER A 480 -4.51 -17.66 -41.66
N ILE A 481 -3.21 -17.93 -41.79
CA ILE A 481 -2.25 -17.01 -42.42
C ILE A 481 -2.09 -17.50 -43.85
N PRO A 482 -2.56 -16.75 -44.87
CA PRO A 482 -2.31 -17.08 -46.27
C PRO A 482 -0.82 -17.33 -46.49
N SER A 483 -0.47 -18.56 -46.87
CA SER A 483 0.89 -18.90 -47.26
C SER A 483 1.12 -18.38 -48.66
N ASP A 484 2.04 -17.43 -48.82
CA ASP A 484 2.65 -17.19 -50.12
C ASP A 484 3.25 -18.55 -50.56
N ALA A 485 2.86 -19.01 -51.75
CA ALA A 485 3.04 -20.39 -52.22
C ALA A 485 4.48 -20.90 -51.96
N GLY A 486 4.63 -21.81 -51.01
CA GLY A 486 5.93 -22.41 -50.60
C GLY A 486 6.19 -22.46 -49.09
N ASN A 487 5.46 -21.68 -48.27
CA ASN A 487 5.76 -21.47 -46.84
C ASN A 487 4.64 -21.91 -45.87
N ALA A 488 3.79 -22.86 -46.25
CA ALA A 488 2.58 -23.26 -45.50
C ALA A 488 2.78 -23.86 -44.08
N GLY A 489 4.02 -23.89 -43.56
CA GLY A 489 4.33 -24.24 -42.17
C GLY A 489 5.28 -23.26 -41.47
N ASN A 490 5.58 -22.11 -42.09
CA ASN A 490 6.60 -21.15 -41.63
C ASN A 490 6.02 -19.89 -40.99
N ALA A 491 4.70 -19.82 -40.79
CA ALA A 491 4.02 -18.68 -40.22
C ALA A 491 3.29 -19.04 -38.93
N GLU A 492 3.38 -18.18 -37.93
CA GLU A 492 2.70 -18.32 -36.65
C GLU A 492 2.23 -16.95 -36.15
N TRP A 493 1.33 -16.97 -35.18
CA TRP A 493 0.86 -15.78 -34.50
C TRP A 493 1.71 -15.52 -33.26
N GLU A 494 2.09 -14.26 -33.05
CA GLU A 494 2.77 -13.79 -31.85
C GLU A 494 1.88 -12.82 -31.07
N TRP A 495 1.72 -13.06 -29.77
CA TRP A 495 0.98 -12.20 -28.86
C TRP A 495 1.78 -10.93 -28.59
N VAL A 496 1.14 -9.79 -28.80
CA VAL A 496 1.76 -8.47 -28.73
C VAL A 496 1.13 -7.56 -27.69
N GLY A 497 0.36 -8.11 -26.75
CA GLY A 497 -0.33 -7.36 -25.68
C GLY A 497 -1.85 -7.41 -25.78
N VAL A 498 -2.52 -6.55 -25.01
CA VAL A 498 -3.98 -6.36 -25.07
C VAL A 498 -4.33 -5.11 -25.84
#